data_AF-A0A841M3T5-F1
#
_entry.id   AF-A0A841M3T5-F1
#
_cell.length_a   1.000
_cell.length_b   1.000
_cell.length_c   1.000
_cell.angle_alpha   90.00
_cell.angle_beta   90.00
_cell.angle_gamma   90.00
#
_symmetry.space_group_name_H-M   'P 1'
#
loop_
_entity.id
_entity.type
_entity.pdbx_description
1 polymer ?
#
loop_
_entity_poly.entity_id
_entity_poly.type
_entity_poly.pdbx_seq_one_letter_code
_entity_poly.pdbx_strand_id
1 'polypeptide(L)'
;MFNKIKKWANPQWGYRASSGVVVVAIVCLLNGTVISAQANDAPYEGKMLRIAEVLGSLHFLRNLCGEKSQIWREQMDELIAKENPAEAERLRLISNFNRGYRGYSDTYSKCTPSALAAIDSYLKEGATLSKELVSRYGN
;
A
#
# COMPACT_ATOMS: atom_id res chain seq x y z
N MET A 1 -0.90 -26.24 -3.50
CA MET A 1 -1.62 -24.94 -3.49
C MET A 1 -1.89 -24.38 -2.09
N PHE A 2 -1.98 -25.21 -1.04
CA PHE A 2 -2.23 -24.76 0.35
C PHE A 2 -1.01 -24.30 1.16
N ASN A 3 0.22 -24.42 0.65
CA ASN A 3 1.44 -24.21 1.44
C ASN A 3 2.02 -22.77 1.39
N LYS A 4 1.39 -21.84 0.63
CA LYS A 4 1.80 -20.42 0.58
C LYS A 4 1.04 -19.52 1.57
N ILE A 5 -0.03 -20.01 2.18
CA ILE A 5 -0.91 -19.24 3.08
C ILE A 5 -0.29 -19.09 4.49
N LYS A 6 0.59 -20.00 4.92
CA LYS A 6 1.22 -19.94 6.26
C LYS A 6 2.25 -18.82 6.46
N LYS A 7 2.81 -18.22 5.40
CA LYS A 7 3.81 -17.14 5.55
C LYS A 7 3.21 -15.78 5.91
N TRP A 8 1.91 -15.59 5.70
CA TRP A 8 1.23 -14.32 5.93
C TRP A 8 0.64 -14.18 7.35
N ALA A 9 0.64 -15.26 8.13
CA ALA A 9 0.03 -15.33 9.46
C ALA A 9 1.04 -15.37 10.62
N ASN A 10 2.24 -14.79 10.46
CA ASN A 10 3.27 -14.77 11.51
C ASN A 10 3.74 -13.34 11.85
N PRO A 11 3.43 -12.79 13.04
CA PRO A 11 3.78 -11.41 13.43
C PRO A 11 5.18 -11.33 14.06
N GLN A 12 6.13 -12.15 13.60
CA GLN A 12 7.49 -12.19 14.15
C GLN A 12 8.35 -11.13 13.47
N TRP A 13 8.11 -9.88 13.88
CA TRP A 13 9.09 -8.80 13.83
C TRP A 13 10.23 -9.18 14.79
N GLY A 14 11.06 -10.13 14.35
CA GLY A 14 12.27 -10.52 15.04
C GLY A 14 13.36 -9.51 14.72
N TYR A 15 13.58 -8.57 15.63
CA TYR A 15 14.81 -7.79 15.71
C TYR A 15 16.00 -8.73 15.52
N ARG A 16 16.73 -8.59 14.41
CA ARG A 16 18.11 -9.08 14.36
C ARG A 16 18.93 -8.12 15.21
N ALA A 17 19.02 -8.43 16.50
CA ALA A 17 20.05 -7.88 17.37
C ALA A 17 21.40 -8.36 16.84
N SER A 18 22.07 -7.53 16.05
CA SER A 18 23.49 -7.67 15.76
C SER A 18 24.25 -6.68 16.62
N SER A 19 24.85 -7.22 17.68
CA SER A 19 25.87 -6.57 18.50
C SER A 19 26.95 -5.96 17.62
N GLY A 20 27.24 -4.68 17.82
CA GLY A 20 28.30 -3.97 17.11
C GLY A 20 28.41 -2.55 17.63
N VAL A 21 29.08 -2.39 18.75
CA VAL A 21 29.59 -1.08 19.19
C VAL A 21 30.56 -0.61 18.11
N VAL A 22 30.22 0.48 17.40
CA VAL A 22 31.18 1.23 16.60
C VAL A 22 31.03 2.71 16.95
N VAL A 23 31.94 3.11 17.84
CA VAL A 23 32.64 4.40 17.96
C VAL A 23 31.95 5.63 17.32
N VAL A 24 31.61 6.58 18.18
CA VAL A 24 31.30 7.98 17.86
C VAL A 24 32.53 8.67 17.26
N ALA A 25 32.39 9.32 16.10
CA ALA A 25 33.24 10.44 15.70
C ALA A 25 32.56 11.39 14.68
N ILE A 26 32.16 12.56 15.18
CA ILE A 26 32.47 13.90 14.68
C ILE A 26 32.11 14.24 13.20
N VAL A 27 31.04 15.03 13.09
CA VAL A 27 30.81 16.22 12.22
C VAL A 27 31.70 16.37 10.98
N CYS A 28 31.07 16.21 9.81
CA CYS A 28 31.46 16.91 8.57
C CYS A 28 30.33 17.86 8.15
N LEU A 29 30.49 19.14 8.46
CA LEU A 29 29.78 20.25 7.82
C LEU A 29 30.27 20.36 6.37
N LEU A 30 29.74 19.54 5.46
CA LEU A 30 29.89 19.73 4.02
C LEU A 30 28.57 19.36 3.35
N ASN A 31 28.10 20.26 2.50
CA ASN A 31 26.87 20.20 1.72
C ASN A 31 26.79 18.93 0.85
N GLY A 32 26.41 17.81 1.43
CA GLY A 32 26.01 16.62 0.70
C GLY A 32 24.57 16.78 0.27
N THR A 33 24.34 17.26 -0.96
CA THR A 33 23.04 17.05 -1.61
C THR A 33 22.85 15.55 -1.75
N VAL A 34 21.94 14.99 -0.95
CA VAL A 34 21.44 13.63 -1.14
C VAL A 34 20.70 13.64 -2.47
N ILE A 35 21.38 13.30 -3.56
CA ILE A 35 20.74 13.06 -4.85
C ILE A 35 20.07 11.70 -4.71
N SER A 36 18.81 11.70 -4.27
CA SER A 36 17.95 10.53 -4.43
C SER A 36 17.88 10.23 -5.93
N ALA A 37 18.40 9.08 -6.34
CA ALA A 37 18.20 8.57 -7.68
C ALA A 37 16.69 8.39 -7.88
N GLN A 38 16.05 9.35 -8.55
CA GLN A 38 14.70 9.16 -9.07
C GLN A 38 14.84 8.13 -10.18
N ALA A 39 14.60 6.87 -9.85
CA ALA A 39 14.25 5.89 -10.86
C ALA A 39 13.14 6.54 -11.69
N ASN A 40 13.30 6.52 -13.02
CA ASN A 40 12.28 7.04 -13.92
C ASN A 40 11.12 6.03 -13.88
N ASP A 41 10.35 6.08 -12.80
CA ASP A 41 9.23 5.17 -12.51
C ASP A 41 8.37 5.09 -13.77
N ALA A 42 7.99 3.88 -14.18
CA ALA A 42 7.23 3.71 -15.39
C ALA A 42 5.93 4.55 -15.30
N PRO A 43 5.41 5.10 -16.42
CA PRO A 43 4.26 6.01 -16.39
C PRO A 43 2.99 5.46 -15.70
N TYR A 44 2.90 4.14 -15.50
CA TYR A 44 1.81 3.46 -14.81
C TYR A 44 2.05 3.25 -13.30
N GLU A 45 3.30 3.29 -12.81
CA GLU A 45 3.64 2.96 -11.41
C GLU A 45 2.88 3.84 -10.42
N GLY A 46 2.83 5.16 -10.67
CA GLY A 46 2.09 6.08 -9.80
C GLY A 46 0.60 5.71 -9.67
N LYS A 47 -0.02 5.24 -10.76
CA LYS A 47 -1.42 4.78 -10.77
C LYS A 47 -1.58 3.46 -10.04
N MET A 48 -0.60 2.57 -10.12
CA MET A 48 -0.57 1.30 -9.38
C MET A 48 -0.43 1.52 -7.86
N LEU A 49 0.39 2.49 -7.46
CA LEU A 49 0.46 2.86 -6.04
C LEU A 49 -0.83 3.51 -5.57
N ARG A 50 -1.46 4.33 -6.42
CA ARG A 50 -2.74 4.95 -6.08
C ARG A 50 -3.88 3.93 -5.95
N ILE A 51 -4.00 2.98 -6.87
CA ILE A 51 -5.04 1.94 -6.77
C ILE A 51 -4.87 1.10 -5.49
N ALA A 52 -3.63 0.80 -5.09
CA ALA A 52 -3.35 0.11 -3.83
C ALA A 52 -3.87 0.90 -2.61
N GLU A 53 -3.64 2.22 -2.58
CA GLU A 53 -4.15 3.10 -1.53
C GLU A 53 -5.68 3.18 -1.51
N VAL A 54 -6.32 3.25 -2.68
CA VAL A 54 -7.78 3.23 -2.83
C VAL A 54 -8.36 1.93 -2.25
N LEU A 55 -7.77 0.77 -2.58
CA LEU A 55 -8.19 -0.52 -2.04
C LEU A 55 -8.07 -0.57 -0.51
N GLY A 56 -6.99 -0.03 0.06
CA GLY A 56 -6.81 0.07 1.51
C GLY A 56 -7.87 0.93 2.19
N SER A 57 -8.19 2.08 1.57
CA SER A 57 -9.22 3.01 2.04
C SER A 57 -10.60 2.36 2.04
N LEU A 58 -10.96 1.68 0.93
CA LEU A 58 -12.22 0.95 0.79
C LEU A 58 -12.32 -0.20 1.78
N HIS A 59 -11.22 -0.93 2.00
CA HIS A 59 -11.19 -2.05 2.95
C HIS A 59 -11.59 -1.57 4.35
N PHE A 60 -11.02 -0.47 4.83
CA PHE A 60 -11.40 0.07 6.14
C PHE A 60 -12.83 0.61 6.15
N LEU A 61 -13.14 1.56 5.26
CA LEU A 61 -14.39 2.32 5.31
C LEU A 61 -15.62 1.43 5.14
N ARG A 62 -15.58 0.46 4.21
CA ARG A 62 -16.73 -0.42 3.96
C ARG A 62 -16.97 -1.38 5.12
N ASN A 63 -15.90 -1.91 5.74
CA ASN A 63 -16.03 -2.71 6.96
C ASN A 63 -16.59 -1.89 8.13
N LEU A 64 -16.13 -0.64 8.29
CA LEU A 64 -16.69 0.27 9.29
C LEU A 64 -18.19 0.53 9.08
N CYS A 65 -18.62 0.60 7.82
CA CYS A 65 -20.01 0.85 7.41
C CYS A 65 -20.85 -0.42 7.18
N GLY A 66 -20.40 -1.59 7.67
CA GLY A 66 -21.24 -2.79 7.78
C GLY A 66 -20.95 -3.92 6.78
N GLU A 67 -20.10 -3.69 5.78
CA GLU A 67 -19.62 -4.73 4.87
C GLU A 67 -18.48 -5.50 5.53
N LYS A 68 -18.80 -6.48 6.36
CA LYS A 68 -17.81 -7.35 7.02
C LYS A 68 -17.18 -8.32 6.01
N SER A 69 -16.28 -7.80 5.17
CA SER A 69 -15.71 -8.53 4.03
C SER A 69 -14.21 -8.29 3.86
N GLN A 70 -13.52 -9.30 3.35
CA GLN A 70 -12.10 -9.23 2.96
C GLN A 70 -11.90 -8.91 1.48
N ILE A 71 -12.98 -8.70 0.71
CA ILE A 71 -12.91 -8.56 -0.75
C ILE A 71 -11.88 -7.52 -1.21
N TRP A 72 -11.79 -6.37 -0.57
CA TRP A 72 -10.83 -5.31 -0.94
C TRP A 72 -9.37 -5.69 -0.69
N ARG A 73 -9.12 -6.50 0.35
CA ARG A 73 -7.79 -7.08 0.60
C ARG A 73 -7.49 -8.17 -0.41
N GLU A 74 -8.45 -9.03 -0.73
CA GLU A 74 -8.31 -10.09 -1.74
C GLU A 74 -8.01 -9.49 -3.13
N GLN A 75 -8.66 -8.38 -3.49
CA GLN A 75 -8.36 -7.63 -4.71
C GLN A 75 -6.93 -7.08 -4.73
N MET A 76 -6.41 -6.63 -3.58
CA MET A 76 -5.01 -6.21 -3.46
C MET A 76 -4.04 -7.38 -3.62
N ASP A 77 -4.36 -8.52 -3.01
CA ASP A 77 -3.55 -9.74 -3.15
C ASP A 77 -3.55 -10.26 -4.60
N GLU A 78 -4.70 -10.19 -5.28
CA GLU A 78 -4.86 -10.54 -6.68
C GLU A 78 -4.04 -9.60 -7.59
N LEU A 79 -4.07 -8.29 -7.32
CA LEU A 79 -3.26 -7.30 -8.03
C LEU A 79 -1.77 -7.64 -7.92
N ILE A 80 -1.25 -7.84 -6.71
CA ILE A 80 0.17 -8.20 -6.50
C ILE A 80 0.51 -9.52 -7.19
N ALA A 81 -0.38 -10.50 -7.13
CA ALA A 81 -0.16 -11.80 -7.75
C ALA A 81 -0.09 -11.72 -9.29
N LYS A 82 -0.93 -10.88 -9.90
CA LYS A 82 -0.97 -10.68 -11.36
C LYS A 82 0.26 -9.93 -11.88
N GLU A 83 0.63 -8.83 -11.21
CA GLU A 83 1.79 -8.04 -11.62
C GLU A 83 3.11 -8.75 -11.34
N ASN A 84 3.14 -9.65 -10.35
CA ASN A 84 4.34 -10.36 -9.91
C ASN A 84 5.58 -9.43 -9.79
N PRO A 85 5.46 -8.32 -9.04
CA PRO A 85 6.50 -7.29 -9.01
C PRO A 85 7.73 -7.75 -8.22
N ALA A 86 8.85 -7.06 -8.42
CA ALA A 86 10.03 -7.23 -7.57
C ALA A 86 9.70 -6.89 -6.10
N GLU A 87 10.44 -7.46 -5.15
CA GLU A 87 10.10 -7.31 -3.71
C GLU A 87 10.04 -5.85 -3.25
N ALA A 88 10.91 -4.98 -3.75
CA ALA A 88 10.90 -3.56 -3.42
C ALA A 88 9.58 -2.88 -3.85
N GLU A 89 9.09 -3.18 -5.05
CA GLU A 89 7.84 -2.64 -5.58
C GLU A 89 6.62 -3.26 -4.90
N ARG A 90 6.66 -4.58 -4.62
CA ARG A 90 5.66 -5.26 -3.79
C ARG A 90 5.48 -4.56 -2.43
N LEU A 91 6.58 -4.18 -1.78
CA LEU A 91 6.53 -3.46 -0.51
C LEU A 91 5.96 -2.04 -0.68
N ARG A 92 6.23 -1.34 -1.78
CA ARG A 92 5.61 -0.04 -2.08
C ARG A 92 4.09 -0.17 -2.22
N LEU A 93 3.62 -1.19 -2.94
CA LEU A 93 2.19 -1.49 -3.10
C LEU A 93 1.52 -1.76 -1.74
N ILE A 94 2.09 -2.65 -0.93
CA ILE A 94 1.59 -2.95 0.43
C ILE A 94 1.61 -1.70 1.32
N SER A 95 2.67 -0.89 1.25
CA SER A 95 2.77 0.34 2.02
C SER A 95 1.67 1.34 1.66
N ASN A 96 1.30 1.46 0.39
CA ASN A 96 0.23 2.37 -0.04
C ASN A 96 -1.15 1.85 0.36
N PHE A 97 -1.40 0.54 0.27
CA PHE A 97 -2.60 -0.06 0.86
C PHE A 97 -2.73 0.27 2.36
N ASN A 98 -1.65 0.05 3.11
CA ASN A 98 -1.65 0.34 4.55
C ASN A 98 -1.82 1.83 4.85
N ARG A 99 -1.30 2.72 4.00
CA ARG A 99 -1.50 4.17 4.11
C ARG A 99 -2.99 4.52 3.99
N GLY A 100 -3.67 4.02 2.95
CA GLY A 100 -5.10 4.26 2.74
C GLY A 100 -5.96 3.72 3.88
N TYR A 101 -5.65 2.52 4.37
CA TYR A 101 -6.32 1.95 5.53
C TYR A 101 -6.16 2.82 6.78
N ARG A 102 -4.91 3.18 7.12
CA ARG A 102 -4.59 3.96 8.33
C ARG A 102 -5.13 5.38 8.31
N GLY A 103 -5.13 6.00 7.12
CA GLY A 103 -5.66 7.36 6.93
C GLY A 103 -7.10 7.53 7.43
N TYR A 104 -7.89 6.45 7.41
CA TYR A 104 -9.26 6.45 7.92
C TYR A 104 -9.40 5.80 9.30
N SER A 105 -8.61 4.78 9.63
CA SER A 105 -8.69 4.15 10.97
C SER A 105 -8.37 5.10 12.11
N ASP A 106 -7.51 6.08 11.85
CA ASP A 106 -7.09 7.04 12.86
C ASP A 106 -8.17 8.11 13.13
N THR A 107 -9.11 8.31 12.19
CA THR A 107 -10.10 9.40 12.24
C THR A 107 -11.53 8.91 12.48
N TYR A 108 -11.89 7.71 11.99
CA TYR A 108 -13.26 7.20 12.08
C TYR A 108 -13.36 5.96 12.98
N SER A 109 -14.18 6.06 14.04
CA SER A 109 -14.53 4.94 14.92
C SER A 109 -15.94 4.39 14.70
N LYS A 110 -16.77 5.10 13.91
CA LYS A 110 -18.12 4.71 13.53
C LYS A 110 -18.42 5.20 12.11
N CYS A 111 -19.36 4.54 11.42
CA CYS A 111 -19.79 5.00 10.11
C CYS A 111 -20.50 6.37 10.23
N THR A 112 -20.11 7.32 9.38
CA THR A 112 -20.66 8.68 9.31
C THR A 112 -21.09 8.99 7.86
N PRO A 113 -21.91 10.04 7.63
CA PRO A 113 -22.21 10.50 6.27
C PRO A 113 -20.95 10.85 5.46
N SER A 114 -19.92 11.40 6.11
CA SER A 114 -18.64 11.70 5.45
C SER A 114 -17.86 10.44 5.07
N ALA A 115 -17.93 9.37 5.88
CA ALA A 115 -17.33 8.08 5.55
C ALA A 115 -18.04 7.43 4.35
N LEU A 116 -19.37 7.51 4.28
CA LEU A 116 -20.15 7.03 3.13
C LEU A 116 -19.80 7.80 1.85
N ALA A 117 -19.72 9.12 1.92
CA ALA A 117 -19.31 9.94 0.78
C ALA A 117 -17.87 9.62 0.31
N ALA A 118 -16.96 9.31 1.25
CA ALA A 118 -15.62 8.86 0.91
C ALA A 118 -15.63 7.50 0.19
N ILE A 119 -16.45 6.53 0.64
CA ILE A 119 -16.62 5.25 -0.05
C ILE A 119 -17.04 5.48 -1.50
N ASP A 120 -18.09 6.27 -1.74
CA ASP A 120 -18.59 6.55 -3.09
C ASP A 120 -17.53 7.21 -3.98
N SER A 121 -16.72 8.10 -3.40
CA SER A 121 -15.64 8.78 -4.10
C SER A 121 -14.54 7.79 -4.50
N TYR A 122 -14.12 6.91 -3.59
CA TYR A 122 -13.09 5.91 -3.86
C TYR A 122 -13.54 4.81 -4.82
N LEU A 123 -14.82 4.44 -4.83
CA LEU A 123 -15.33 3.52 -5.83
C LEU A 123 -15.23 4.10 -7.25
N LYS A 124 -15.58 5.39 -7.41
CA LYS A 124 -15.46 6.10 -8.69
C LYS A 124 -14.00 6.25 -9.12
N GLU A 125 -13.14 6.60 -8.17
CA GLU A 125 -11.70 6.73 -8.43
C GLU A 125 -11.08 5.39 -8.83
N GLY A 126 -11.33 4.33 -8.05
CA GLY A 126 -10.83 2.98 -8.35
C GLY A 126 -11.29 2.48 -9.72
N ALA A 127 -12.56 2.68 -10.08
CA ALA A 127 -13.07 2.33 -11.39
C ALA A 127 -12.37 3.09 -12.53
N THR A 128 -12.11 4.39 -12.33
CA THR A 128 -11.39 5.22 -13.30
C THR A 128 -9.94 4.74 -13.46
N LEU A 129 -9.23 4.54 -12.36
CA LEU A 129 -7.83 4.07 -12.37
C LEU A 129 -7.70 2.72 -13.07
N SER A 130 -8.55 1.74 -12.72
CA SER A 130 -8.56 0.43 -13.36
C SER A 130 -8.77 0.53 -14.87
N LYS A 131 -9.73 1.35 -15.31
CA LYS A 131 -10.01 1.54 -16.74
C LYS A 131 -8.82 2.17 -17.46
N GLU A 132 -8.19 3.18 -16.87
CA GLU A 132 -7.03 3.83 -17.45
C GLU A 132 -5.81 2.92 -17.54
N LEU A 133 -5.60 2.09 -16.52
CA LEU A 133 -4.50 1.11 -16.49
C LEU A 133 -4.68 0.08 -17.60
N VAL A 134 -5.86 -0.55 -17.69
CA VAL A 134 -6.16 -1.54 -18.74
C VAL A 134 -6.11 -0.91 -20.13
N SER A 135 -6.73 0.26 -20.32
CA SER A 135 -6.81 0.91 -21.64
C SER A 135 -5.45 1.31 -22.22
N ARG A 136 -4.44 1.53 -21.37
CA ARG A 136 -3.13 2.04 -21.81
C ARG A 136 -2.01 1.02 -21.67
N TYR A 137 -2.15 0.05 -20.78
CA TYR A 137 -1.07 -0.86 -20.39
C TYR A 137 -1.48 -2.34 -20.31
N GLY A 138 -2.75 -2.70 -20.57
CA GLY A 138 -3.29 -4.06 -20.41
C GLY A 138 -3.02 -5.01 -21.58
N ASN A 139 -1.78 -5.11 -22.05
CA ASN A 139 -1.37 -6.06 -23.10
C ASN A 139 -1.07 -7.46 -22.53
#